data_AF-A0A543CS53-F1
#
_entry.id   AF-A0A543CS53-F1
#
_cell.length_a   1.000
_cell.length_b   1.000
_cell.length_c   1.000
_cell.angle_alpha   90.00
_cell.angle_beta   90.00
_cell.angle_gamma   90.00
#
_symmetry.space_group_name_H-M   'P 1'
#
loop_
_entity.id
_entity.type
_entity.pdbx_description
1 polymer ?
#
loop_
_entity_poly.entity_id
_entity_poly.type
_entity_poly.pdbx_seq_one_letter_code
_entity_poly.pdbx_strand_id
1 'polypeptide(L)'
;MKPVTMAAAVLSGAAALTFAGAASASASDVSPASASGKCTNGDLCLFSDSNFNGTKNQWGMPASGTCSDITGFSTANRVSSIDFPAPGAHQAWFYDNGNFVLSLAQNHYLKNLASDTSASGGNANDKIDEVVIC
;
A
#
# COMPACT_ATOMS: atom_id res chain seq x y z
N MET A 1 19.00 29.09 68.17
CA MET A 1 18.52 28.14 67.15
C MET A 1 17.00 28.24 67.07
N LYS A 2 16.45 28.22 65.84
CA LYS A 2 15.10 28.65 65.34
C LYS A 2 14.91 30.17 65.15
N PRO A 3 14.09 30.67 64.17
CA PRO A 3 13.49 30.01 62.98
C PRO A 3 13.54 30.80 61.63
N VAL A 4 13.35 30.05 60.53
CA VAL A 4 12.53 30.29 59.30
C VAL A 4 12.60 31.65 58.56
N THR A 5 12.87 31.62 57.24
CA THR A 5 11.97 32.19 56.20
C THR A 5 12.24 31.52 54.85
N MET A 6 11.19 30.90 54.30
CA MET A 6 11.10 30.43 52.91
C MET A 6 10.84 31.61 51.98
N ALA A 7 11.49 31.65 50.83
CA ALA A 7 11.04 32.44 49.68
C ALA A 7 11.15 31.57 48.43
N ALA A 8 10.01 30.96 48.07
CA ALA A 8 9.81 30.36 46.76
C ALA A 8 9.55 31.48 45.75
N ALA A 9 10.40 31.60 44.73
CA ALA A 9 10.11 32.42 43.57
C ALA A 9 9.64 31.49 42.44
N VAL A 10 8.32 31.42 42.27
CA VAL A 10 7.67 30.81 41.12
C VAL A 10 7.84 31.77 39.95
N LEU A 11 8.71 31.44 38.99
CA LEU A 11 8.77 32.18 37.74
C LEU A 11 7.74 31.58 36.78
N SER A 12 6.53 32.15 36.84
CA SER A 12 5.42 31.90 35.92
C SER A 12 5.76 32.43 34.52
N GLY A 13 6.45 31.62 33.73
CA GLY A 13 6.58 31.81 32.29
C GLY A 13 5.50 31.01 31.56
N ALA A 14 4.29 31.57 31.46
CA ALA A 14 3.23 31.01 30.64
C ALA A 14 3.57 31.21 29.16
N ALA A 15 4.22 30.23 28.53
CA ALA A 15 4.22 30.12 27.08
C ALA A 15 2.82 29.65 26.67
N ALA A 16 1.96 30.61 26.31
CA ALA A 16 0.71 30.32 25.62
C ALA A 16 1.06 29.75 24.24
N LEU A 17 1.15 28.41 24.13
CA LEU A 17 1.04 27.74 22.85
C LEU A 17 -0.40 27.93 22.37
N THR A 18 -0.61 28.97 21.57
CA THR A 18 -1.78 29.04 20.70
C THR A 18 -1.73 27.84 19.76
N PHE A 19 -2.53 26.81 20.07
CA PHE A 19 -2.96 25.82 19.10
C PHE A 19 -3.88 26.53 18.11
N ALA A 20 -3.27 27.24 17.15
CA ALA A 20 -3.93 27.58 15.91
C ALA A 20 -4.33 26.24 15.29
N GLY A 21 -5.63 26.01 15.19
CA GLY A 21 -6.20 24.81 14.61
C GLY A 21 -5.56 24.54 13.26
N ALA A 22 -4.66 23.55 13.25
CA ALA A 22 -4.40 22.83 12.03
C ALA A 22 -5.73 22.17 11.70
N ALA A 23 -6.45 22.77 10.76
CA ALA A 23 -7.45 22.07 10.00
C ALA A 23 -6.83 20.71 9.69
N SER A 24 -7.38 19.66 10.29
CA SER A 24 -7.10 18.29 9.90
C SER A 24 -7.47 18.24 8.43
N ALA A 25 -6.47 18.46 7.57
CA ALA A 25 -6.55 18.03 6.20
C ALA A 25 -6.86 16.55 6.31
N SER A 26 -8.12 16.19 6.09
CA SER A 26 -8.45 14.84 5.67
C SER A 26 -7.47 14.59 4.56
N ALA A 27 -6.48 13.71 4.78
CA ALA A 27 -5.72 13.17 3.68
C ALA A 27 -6.80 12.60 2.78
N SER A 28 -7.15 13.36 1.75
CA SER A 28 -8.02 12.86 0.72
C SER A 28 -7.21 11.67 0.20
N ASP A 29 -7.78 10.48 0.34
CA ASP A 29 -7.26 9.22 -0.18
C ASP A 29 -7.24 9.34 -1.71
N VAL A 30 -6.37 10.21 -2.23
CA VAL A 30 -6.18 10.43 -3.64
C VAL A 30 -5.29 9.32 -4.11
N SER A 31 -5.85 8.46 -4.96
CA SER A 31 -5.11 7.39 -5.63
C SER A 31 -3.91 8.00 -6.34
N PRO A 32 -2.69 7.47 -6.15
CA PRO A 32 -1.55 7.91 -6.93
C PRO A 32 -1.81 7.64 -8.41
N ALA A 33 -1.03 8.29 -9.26
CA ALA A 33 -1.06 7.97 -10.68
C ALA A 33 -0.57 6.52 -10.92
N SER A 34 -1.29 5.79 -11.76
CA SER A 34 -0.85 4.51 -12.32
C SER A 34 0.54 4.61 -12.95
N ALA A 35 1.45 3.71 -12.57
CA ALA A 35 2.80 3.64 -13.16
C ALA A 35 2.77 3.13 -14.60
N SER A 36 1.76 2.33 -14.96
CA SER A 36 1.54 1.84 -16.31
C SER A 36 0.83 2.84 -17.22
N GLY A 37 0.08 3.79 -16.65
CA GLY A 37 -0.91 4.59 -17.38
C GLY A 37 -2.08 3.78 -17.96
N LYS A 38 -2.14 2.48 -17.64
CA LYS A 38 -3.16 1.52 -18.14
C LYS A 38 -4.01 0.94 -17.02
N CYS A 39 -3.62 1.15 -15.76
CA CYS A 39 -4.40 0.79 -14.59
C CYS A 39 -5.29 1.96 -14.19
N THR A 40 -6.54 1.67 -13.83
CA THR A 40 -7.40 2.70 -13.26
C THR A 40 -6.86 3.09 -11.88
N ASN A 41 -6.78 4.39 -11.62
CA ASN A 41 -6.41 4.89 -10.30
C ASN A 41 -7.42 4.39 -9.25
N GLY A 42 -6.93 3.76 -8.19
CA GLY A 42 -7.79 3.10 -7.19
C GLY A 42 -7.89 1.59 -7.33
N ASP A 43 -7.27 0.98 -8.35
CA ASP A 43 -7.41 -0.45 -8.62
C ASP A 43 -6.06 -1.18 -8.50
N LEU A 44 -6.11 -2.51 -8.39
CA LEU A 44 -4.98 -3.40 -8.63
C LEU A 44 -5.05 -3.92 -10.06
N CYS A 45 -3.93 -3.85 -10.79
CA CYS A 45 -3.81 -4.43 -12.12
C CYS A 45 -2.67 -5.43 -12.22
N LEU A 46 -2.95 -6.56 -12.88
CA LEU A 46 -1.98 -7.59 -13.24
C LEU A 46 -1.88 -7.70 -14.75
N PHE A 47 -0.65 -7.83 -15.24
CA PHE A 47 -0.34 -7.84 -16.65
C PHE A 47 0.42 -9.12 -17.00
N SER A 48 0.07 -9.73 -18.14
CA SER A 48 0.70 -10.99 -18.55
C SER A 48 2.17 -10.83 -18.93
N ASP A 49 2.56 -9.63 -19.37
CA ASP A 49 3.92 -9.37 -19.83
C ASP A 49 4.59 -8.32 -18.93
N SER A 50 5.92 -8.28 -18.98
CA SER A 50 6.70 -7.25 -18.30
C SER A 50 6.40 -5.84 -18.85
N ASN A 51 6.69 -4.83 -18.05
CA ASN A 51 6.48 -3.42 -18.35
C ASN A 51 5.02 -3.08 -18.68
N PHE A 52 4.08 -3.74 -17.99
CA PHE A 52 2.65 -3.47 -18.06
C PHE A 52 2.05 -3.70 -19.45
N ASN A 53 2.49 -4.77 -20.12
CA ASN A 53 2.02 -5.15 -21.44
C ASN A 53 1.24 -6.47 -21.40
N GLY A 54 0.68 -6.85 -22.55
CA GLY A 54 -0.11 -8.06 -22.68
C GLY A 54 -1.51 -7.93 -22.08
N THR A 55 -2.10 -9.07 -21.73
CA THR A 55 -3.44 -9.16 -21.18
C THR A 55 -3.48 -8.56 -19.78
N LYS A 56 -4.53 -7.79 -19.47
CA LYS A 56 -4.73 -7.12 -18.18
C LYS A 56 -5.91 -7.75 -17.43
N ASN A 57 -5.71 -8.04 -16.15
CA ASN A 57 -6.80 -8.18 -15.18
C ASN A 57 -6.77 -7.00 -14.21
N GLN A 58 -7.94 -6.58 -13.73
CA GLN A 58 -8.10 -5.38 -12.92
C GLN A 58 -9.23 -5.54 -11.92
N TRP A 59 -9.00 -5.11 -10.68
CA TRP A 59 -9.98 -5.14 -9.60
C TRP A 59 -9.95 -3.87 -8.77
N GLY A 60 -11.14 -3.34 -8.48
CA GLY A 60 -11.29 -2.25 -7.51
C GLY A 60 -11.00 -2.71 -6.09
N MET A 61 -10.65 -1.77 -5.22
CA MET A 61 -10.35 -2.08 -3.84
C MET A 61 -11.57 -2.53 -3.04
N PRO A 62 -11.40 -3.49 -2.11
CA PRO A 62 -12.43 -3.81 -1.15
C PRO A 62 -12.68 -2.61 -0.22
N ALA A 63 -13.82 -2.63 0.47
CA ALA A 63 -14.08 -1.62 1.50
C ALA A 63 -13.05 -1.74 2.63
N SER A 64 -12.70 -0.60 3.26
CA SER A 64 -11.76 -0.58 4.38
C SER A 64 -12.11 -1.61 5.46
N GLY A 65 -11.13 -2.42 5.86
CA GLY A 65 -11.30 -3.49 6.85
C GLY A 65 -11.93 -4.78 6.31
N THR A 66 -12.09 -4.90 4.99
CA THR A 66 -12.51 -6.14 4.32
C THR A 66 -11.45 -6.60 3.34
N CYS A 67 -11.46 -7.90 3.05
CA CYS A 67 -10.53 -8.51 2.10
C CYS A 67 -11.31 -9.17 0.97
N SER A 68 -10.74 -9.12 -0.24
CA SER A 68 -11.21 -9.84 -1.42
C SER A 68 -10.20 -10.92 -1.79
N ASP A 69 -10.68 -12.15 -1.94
CA ASP A 69 -9.93 -13.27 -2.51
C ASP A 69 -10.27 -13.39 -4.00
N ILE A 70 -9.24 -13.37 -4.84
CA ILE A 70 -9.32 -13.29 -6.29
C ILE A 70 -8.58 -14.48 -6.88
N THR A 71 -9.35 -15.40 -7.46
CA THR A 71 -8.88 -16.60 -8.15
C THR A 71 -9.47 -16.71 -9.55
N GLY A 72 -8.94 -17.60 -10.38
CA GLY A 72 -9.55 -17.95 -11.68
C GLY A 72 -9.52 -16.84 -12.73
N PHE A 73 -8.60 -15.89 -12.63
CA PHE A 73 -8.47 -14.77 -13.57
C PHE A 73 -7.69 -15.14 -14.82
N SER A 74 -7.91 -14.39 -15.91
CA SER A 74 -7.47 -14.78 -17.26
C SER A 74 -5.95 -14.90 -17.45
N THR A 75 -5.16 -14.27 -16.59
CA THR A 75 -3.69 -14.32 -16.60
C THR A 75 -3.12 -15.11 -15.42
N ALA A 76 -3.92 -15.95 -14.75
CA ALA A 76 -3.42 -16.85 -13.72
C ALA A 76 -2.25 -17.69 -14.28
N ASN A 77 -1.18 -17.83 -13.50
CA ASN A 77 0.09 -18.44 -13.90
C ASN A 77 0.77 -17.80 -15.12
N ARG A 78 0.46 -16.54 -15.42
CA ARG A 78 1.07 -15.78 -16.53
C ARG A 78 1.39 -14.34 -16.17
N VAL A 79 1.30 -13.95 -14.89
CA VAL A 79 1.52 -12.56 -14.47
C VAL A 79 3.02 -12.25 -14.50
N SER A 80 3.39 -11.15 -15.13
CA SER A 80 4.78 -10.71 -15.28
C SER A 80 5.03 -9.27 -14.80
N SER A 81 3.98 -8.47 -14.60
CA SER A 81 4.08 -7.16 -13.97
C SER A 81 2.79 -6.75 -13.24
N ILE A 82 2.94 -5.88 -12.24
CA ILE A 82 1.89 -5.48 -11.29
C ILE A 82 1.91 -3.96 -11.15
N ASP A 83 0.75 -3.32 -11.21
CA ASP A 83 0.57 -1.89 -10.92
C ASP A 83 -0.52 -1.74 -9.87
N PHE A 84 -0.21 -1.11 -8.74
CA PHE A 84 -1.13 -0.98 -7.62
C PHE A 84 -1.35 0.48 -7.17
N PRO A 85 -1.94 1.32 -8.04
CA PRO A 85 -2.21 2.73 -7.74
C PRO A 85 -3.45 2.93 -6.88
N ALA A 86 -3.61 2.16 -5.80
CA ALA A 86 -4.72 2.33 -4.85
C ALA A 86 -4.37 3.35 -3.76
N PRO A 87 -5.31 4.18 -3.29
CA PRO A 87 -5.10 5.05 -2.13
C PRO A 87 -5.31 4.26 -0.83
N GLY A 88 -5.29 4.95 0.32
CA GLY A 88 -5.66 4.33 1.59
C GLY A 88 -4.55 3.48 2.19
N ALA A 89 -4.89 2.35 2.81
CA ALA A 89 -3.97 1.46 3.53
C ALA A 89 -4.15 -0.01 3.08
N HIS A 90 -4.24 -0.20 1.77
CA HIS A 90 -4.42 -1.51 1.14
C HIS A 90 -3.09 -2.25 0.92
N GLN A 91 -3.13 -3.56 1.06
CA GLN A 91 -2.06 -4.50 0.78
C GLN A 91 -2.59 -5.67 -0.05
N ALA A 92 -1.85 -6.02 -1.10
CA ALA A 92 -2.11 -7.21 -1.90
C ALA A 92 -1.09 -8.29 -1.56
N TRP A 93 -1.56 -9.52 -1.34
CA TRP A 93 -0.75 -10.72 -1.19
C TRP A 93 -1.00 -11.64 -2.38
N PHE A 94 0.08 -12.16 -2.95
CA PHE A 94 0.06 -12.96 -4.16
C PHE A 94 0.52 -14.36 -3.85
N TYR A 95 -0.21 -15.34 -4.37
CA TYR A 95 0.00 -16.75 -4.10
C TYR A 95 0.18 -17.54 -5.40
N ASP A 96 0.86 -18.68 -5.26
CA ASP A 96 1.07 -19.72 -6.28
C ASP A 96 0.66 -21.07 -5.67
N ASN A 97 -0.47 -21.61 -6.11
CA ASN A 97 -1.04 -22.86 -5.60
C ASN A 97 -1.16 -22.86 -4.06
N GLY A 98 -1.63 -21.75 -3.49
CA GLY A 98 -1.78 -21.54 -2.04
C GLY A 98 -0.49 -21.21 -1.29
N ASN A 99 0.66 -21.12 -1.96
CA ASN A 99 1.93 -20.71 -1.36
C ASN A 99 2.17 -19.22 -1.55
N PHE A 100 2.56 -18.52 -0.48
CA PHE A 100 2.88 -17.11 -0.56
C PHE A 100 4.08 -16.83 -1.48
N VAL A 101 3.91 -15.87 -2.39
CA VAL A 101 4.96 -15.44 -3.35
C VAL A 101 5.52 -14.08 -2.94
N LEU A 102 4.66 -13.06 -2.85
CA LEU A 102 5.05 -11.70 -2.49
C LEU A 102 3.86 -10.90 -1.95
N SER A 103 4.16 -9.77 -1.32
CA SER A 103 3.16 -8.76 -0.96
C SER A 103 3.53 -7.41 -1.57
N LEU A 104 2.53 -6.65 -2.00
CA LEU A 104 2.70 -5.30 -2.53
C LEU A 104 1.77 -4.35 -1.76
N ALA A 105 2.35 -3.31 -1.15
CA ALA A 105 1.57 -2.24 -0.54
C ALA A 105 0.99 -1.32 -1.61
N GLN A 106 -0.05 -0.56 -1.26
CA GLN A 106 -0.61 0.43 -2.16
C GLN A 106 0.44 1.47 -2.60
N ASN A 107 0.21 2.12 -3.75
CA ASN A 107 1.14 3.06 -4.40
C ASN A 107 2.46 2.45 -4.89
N HIS A 108 2.58 1.13 -4.92
CA HIS A 108 3.74 0.43 -5.47
C HIS A 108 3.42 -0.28 -6.78
N TYR A 109 4.47 -0.68 -7.48
CA TYR A 109 4.39 -1.43 -8.73
C TYR A 109 5.63 -2.29 -8.89
N LEU A 110 5.50 -3.36 -9.68
CA LEU A 110 6.60 -4.23 -10.09
C LEU A 110 6.56 -4.35 -11.62
N LYS A 111 7.56 -3.78 -12.29
CA LYS A 111 7.63 -3.75 -13.77
C LYS A 111 8.03 -5.10 -14.37
N ASN A 112 8.74 -5.93 -13.61
CA ASN A 112 9.22 -7.22 -14.09
C ASN A 112 9.42 -8.17 -12.91
N LEU A 113 8.51 -9.14 -12.78
CA LEU A 113 8.54 -10.14 -11.72
C LEU A 113 9.69 -11.15 -11.85
N ALA A 114 10.30 -11.27 -13.03
CA ALA A 114 11.44 -12.17 -13.23
C ALA A 114 12.72 -11.67 -12.58
N SER A 115 12.87 -10.35 -12.44
CA SER A 115 14.07 -9.70 -11.88
C SER A 115 13.88 -9.16 -10.47
N ASP A 116 12.65 -9.22 -9.93
CA ASP A 116 12.36 -8.58 -8.65
C ASP A 116 12.79 -9.47 -7.48
N THR A 117 13.82 -9.03 -6.77
CA THR A 117 14.40 -9.76 -5.62
C THR A 117 13.52 -9.68 -4.37
N SER A 118 12.45 -8.88 -4.39
CA SER A 118 11.53 -8.70 -3.27
C SER A 118 10.50 -9.83 -3.14
N ALA A 119 10.38 -10.69 -4.15
CA ALA A 119 9.53 -11.87 -4.10
C ALA A 119 10.22 -13.01 -3.31
N SER A 120 9.51 -13.60 -2.36
CA SER A 120 10.00 -14.77 -1.61
C SER A 120 10.08 -15.97 -2.57
N GLY A 121 11.29 -16.38 -2.92
CA GLY A 121 11.56 -17.53 -3.82
C GLY A 121 12.27 -17.19 -5.14
N GLY A 122 12.58 -15.92 -5.41
CA GLY A 122 13.10 -15.50 -6.72
C GLY A 122 12.03 -15.62 -7.82
N ASN A 123 12.30 -15.00 -8.98
CA ASN A 123 11.45 -14.97 -10.18
C ASN A 123 9.96 -15.34 -9.94
N ALA A 124 9.12 -14.34 -9.64
CA ALA A 124 7.68 -14.50 -9.46
C ALA A 124 6.90 -14.48 -10.79
N ASN A 125 7.60 -14.44 -11.92
CA ASN A 125 7.01 -14.42 -13.24
C ASN A 125 6.23 -15.71 -13.48
N ASP A 126 5.01 -15.57 -14.03
CA ASP A 126 4.16 -16.68 -14.44
C ASP A 126 3.75 -17.65 -13.32
N LYS A 127 3.80 -17.20 -12.04
CA LYS A 127 3.45 -18.05 -10.88
C LYS A 127 2.14 -17.69 -10.20
N ILE A 128 1.71 -16.44 -10.32
CA ILE A 128 0.59 -15.92 -9.53
C ILE A 128 -0.74 -16.50 -10.06
N ASP A 129 -1.46 -17.25 -9.24
CA ASP A 129 -2.78 -17.81 -9.55
C ASP A 129 -3.91 -17.34 -8.61
N GLU A 130 -3.53 -16.77 -7.47
CA GLU A 130 -4.41 -16.23 -6.45
C GLU A 130 -3.89 -14.89 -5.92
N VAL A 131 -4.81 -13.98 -5.63
CA VAL A 131 -4.52 -12.69 -5.01
C VAL A 131 -5.51 -12.41 -3.89
N VAL A 132 -5.01 -12.10 -2.71
CA VAL A 132 -5.81 -11.55 -1.63
C VAL A 132 -5.50 -10.07 -1.53
N ILE A 133 -6.52 -9.22 -1.57
CA ILE A 133 -6.39 -7.77 -1.37
C ILE A 133 -7.15 -7.41 -0.10
N CYS A 134 -6.49 -6.75 0.83
CA CYS A 134 -7.08 -5.99 1.92
C CYS A 134 -6.55 -4.56 1.81
#